data_AF-A0A366M2N2-F1
#
_entry.id   AF-A0A366M2N2-F1
#
_cell.length_a   1.000
_cell.length_b   1.000
_cell.length_c   1.000
_cell.angle_alpha   90.00
_cell.angle_beta   90.00
_cell.angle_gamma   90.00
#
_symmetry.space_group_name_H-M   'P 1'
#
loop_
_entity.id
_entity.type
_entity.pdbx_description
1 polymer ?
#
loop_
_entity_poly.entity_id
_entity_poly.type
_entity_poly.pdbx_seq_one_letter_code
_entity_poly.pdbx_strand_id
1 'polypeptide(L)'
;MNDGGQGVVTRLVGPQDVVYKEYLKSAGTVNGQALAGLVEFGARLPHDDQKRLFFSCAWPTARIVEGNRAVGFLMPEVPDEFHDLIQGRPRLVELQFLLFPQKRAWQELRLPDLEGRIQLARRFAELVDFLHGHQYVIGDVSARNLLWSTHEPYKVHILDCDGFRRLGAESVLKQAHSPDWEDPLEPPTGPDLDTDRYKLALLIGRILARNAYVRPGGELPLLPGLPDDLVGRVRSTFARAAGPVGTRPSAREWARVIEGREWIAVSRPPVRPRPGPAISSPPRQRASQPTLPRITGRTPFPTSPPVAERKWIPVSPAGTTARLARPVPQAGITRPGNTVRAPEPVQTPVRGHGLGQKVVESAAYADQRVSILAKITDQQMVLLLDGLEQAAGALSVKQAARLISEPEDRTRLLIGEARKLLDVEGISVLVLKDGDKTLDLNIALLVEQFLEDEG
;
A
#
# COMPACT_ATOMS: atom_id res chain seq x y z
N MET A 1 16.12 10.70 10.62
CA MET A 1 14.86 10.23 11.20
C MET A 1 13.84 10.36 10.08
N ASN A 2 13.33 9.25 9.56
CA ASN A 2 12.29 9.26 8.55
C ASN A 2 11.06 8.61 9.20
N ASP A 3 9.98 9.36 9.36
CA ASP A 3 8.76 8.91 10.02
C ASP A 3 7.86 8.25 8.97
N GLY A 4 7.89 6.92 8.93
CA GLY A 4 6.86 6.15 8.23
C GLY A 4 5.63 6.02 9.12
N GLY A 5 4.43 5.89 8.54
CA GLY A 5 3.17 5.84 9.29
C GLY A 5 3.05 4.72 10.35
N GLN A 6 4.01 3.79 10.41
CA GLN A 6 4.02 2.64 11.34
C GLN A 6 5.28 2.56 12.21
N GLY A 7 6.31 3.39 11.97
CA GLY A 7 7.57 3.25 12.66
C GLY A 7 8.60 4.35 12.39
N VAL A 8 9.57 4.46 13.29
CA VAL A 8 10.70 5.37 13.19
C VAL A 8 11.92 4.60 12.73
N VAL A 9 12.60 5.09 11.69
CA VAL A 9 13.85 4.50 11.20
C VAL A 9 15.06 5.28 11.73
N THR A 10 15.96 4.56 12.39
CA THR A 10 17.19 5.09 12.98
C THR A 10 18.40 4.31 12.47
N ARG A 11 19.41 5.03 11.96
CA ARG A 11 20.70 4.42 11.61
C ARG A 11 21.44 4.00 12.88
N LEU A 12 21.95 2.78 12.92
CA LEU A 12 22.75 2.31 14.04
C LEU A 12 24.23 2.62 13.82
N VAL A 13 24.94 2.97 14.90
CA VAL A 13 26.39 3.17 14.86
C VAL A 13 27.07 1.80 14.98
N GLY A 14 27.76 1.36 13.94
CA GLY A 14 28.48 0.09 13.94
C GLY A 14 29.19 -0.20 12.62
N PRO A 15 29.92 -1.33 12.52
CA PRO A 15 30.66 -1.72 11.32
C PRO A 15 29.76 -2.23 10.17
N GLN A 16 28.45 -2.33 10.38
CA GLN A 16 27.48 -2.79 9.40
C GLN A 16 26.54 -1.64 9.04
N ASP A 17 26.25 -1.46 7.75
CA ASP A 17 25.25 -0.51 7.24
C ASP A 17 23.84 -1.07 7.48
N VAL A 18 23.40 -1.00 8.73
CA VAL A 18 22.08 -1.45 9.17
C VAL A 18 21.30 -0.32 9.82
N VAL A 19 19.99 -0.34 9.60
CA VAL A 19 19.04 0.57 10.23
C VAL A 19 18.09 -0.22 11.12
N TYR A 20 17.66 0.42 12.20
CA TYR A 20 16.63 -0.07 13.10
C TYR A 20 15.32 0.62 12.80
N LYS A 21 14.28 -0.16 12.50
CA LYS A 21 12.89 0.31 12.44
C LYS A 21 12.19 -0.06 13.75
N GLU A 22 11.82 0.96 14.52
CA GLU A 22 11.02 0.83 15.73
C GLU A 22 9.53 1.02 15.41
N TYR A 23 8.67 0.11 15.85
CA TYR A 23 7.24 0.25 15.66
C TYR A 23 6.65 1.31 16.61
N LEU A 24 5.83 2.21 16.08
CA LEU A 24 5.09 3.16 16.89
C LEU A 24 4.04 2.43 17.75
N LYS A 25 3.75 2.97 18.93
CA LYS A 25 2.67 2.43 19.80
C LYS A 25 1.30 2.45 19.11
N SER A 26 1.09 3.39 18.18
CA SER A 26 -0.12 3.52 17.36
C SER A 26 -0.22 2.49 16.23
N ALA A 27 0.87 1.80 15.87
CA ALA A 27 0.89 0.82 14.79
C ALA A 27 0.07 -0.45 15.11
N GLY A 28 -0.30 -0.65 16.37
CA GLY A 28 -1.10 -1.77 16.84
C GLY A 28 -0.26 -2.91 17.42
N THR A 29 -0.87 -4.10 17.51
CA THR A 29 -0.19 -5.29 18.06
C THR A 29 0.67 -5.94 17.00
N VAL A 30 1.99 -5.92 17.22
CA VAL A 30 2.98 -6.56 16.35
C VAL A 30 2.92 -8.08 16.49
N ASN A 31 2.69 -8.79 15.39
CA ASN A 31 2.84 -10.24 15.33
C ASN A 31 4.32 -10.60 15.23
N GLY A 32 4.95 -10.80 16.40
CA GLY A 32 6.37 -11.13 16.49
C GLY A 32 6.74 -12.45 15.81
N GLN A 33 5.81 -13.41 15.67
CA GLN A 33 6.07 -14.70 15.00
C GLN A 33 6.12 -14.53 13.48
N ALA A 34 5.19 -13.76 12.90
CA ALA A 34 5.23 -13.42 11.49
C ALA A 34 6.56 -12.73 11.11
N LEU A 35 7.01 -11.79 11.95
CA LEU A 35 8.29 -11.10 11.76
C LEU A 35 9.49 -12.06 11.89
N ALA A 36 9.37 -13.09 12.74
CA ALA A 36 10.41 -14.13 12.87
C ALA A 36 10.54 -14.92 11.57
N GLY A 37 9.39 -15.25 10.95
CA GLY A 37 9.34 -15.98 9.69
C GLY A 37 10.00 -15.21 8.54
N LEU A 38 9.87 -13.87 8.50
CA LEU A 38 10.58 -13.04 7.53
C LEU A 38 12.10 -13.12 7.72
N VAL A 39 12.57 -12.95 8.96
CA VAL A 39 14.00 -13.05 9.31
C VAL A 39 14.56 -14.43 8.96
N GLU A 40 13.87 -15.49 9.35
CA GLU A 40 14.27 -16.88 9.12
C GLU A 40 14.31 -17.23 7.63
N PHE A 41 13.36 -16.73 6.84
CA PHE A 41 13.35 -16.91 5.39
C PHE A 41 14.59 -16.27 4.75
N GLY A 42 14.86 -15.00 5.04
CA GLY A 42 16.02 -14.29 4.49
C GLY A 42 17.34 -14.98 4.86
N ALA A 43 17.45 -15.48 6.10
CA ALA A 43 18.64 -16.19 6.58
C ALA A 43 18.85 -17.57 5.92
N ARG A 44 17.78 -18.22 5.43
CA ARG A 44 17.82 -19.58 4.86
C ARG A 44 17.92 -19.63 3.33
N LEU A 45 17.81 -18.48 2.66
CA LEU A 45 17.97 -18.44 1.21
C LEU A 45 19.38 -18.90 0.79
N PRO A 46 19.52 -19.55 -0.38
CA PRO A 46 20.82 -19.72 -1.02
C PRO A 46 21.55 -18.37 -1.12
N HIS A 47 22.87 -18.40 -0.99
CA HIS A 47 23.69 -17.19 -0.86
C HIS A 47 23.42 -16.14 -1.97
N ASP A 48 23.24 -16.55 -3.22
CA ASP A 48 23.00 -15.60 -4.32
C ASP A 48 21.59 -14.99 -4.26
N ASP A 49 20.57 -15.77 -3.87
CA ASP A 49 19.20 -15.27 -3.65
C ASP A 49 19.14 -14.37 -2.41
N GLN A 50 19.90 -14.69 -1.36
CA GLN A 50 20.01 -13.86 -0.18
C GLN A 50 20.64 -12.50 -0.51
N LYS A 51 21.74 -12.49 -1.27
CA LYS A 51 22.35 -11.24 -1.76
C LYS A 51 21.37 -10.43 -2.58
N ARG A 52 20.65 -11.07 -3.50
CA ARG A 52 19.61 -10.42 -4.30
C ARG A 52 18.50 -9.83 -3.42
N LEU A 53 18.01 -10.58 -2.44
CA LEU A 53 16.96 -10.13 -1.54
C LEU A 53 17.41 -8.90 -0.73
N PHE A 54 18.55 -8.97 -0.06
CA PHE A 54 19.02 -7.87 0.81
C PHE A 54 19.47 -6.64 0.03
N PHE A 55 19.84 -6.81 -1.25
CA PHE A 55 20.13 -5.68 -2.12
C PHE A 55 18.85 -5.00 -2.64
N SER A 56 17.82 -5.77 -2.96
CA SER A 56 16.58 -5.27 -3.59
C SER A 56 15.43 -5.02 -2.62
N CYS A 57 15.59 -5.32 -1.34
CA CYS A 57 14.54 -5.18 -0.34
C CYS A 57 15.12 -4.74 1.00
N ALA A 58 14.41 -3.84 1.69
CA ALA A 58 14.62 -3.47 3.09
C ALA A 58 14.15 -4.61 4.01
N TRP A 59 14.71 -5.80 3.80
CA TRP A 59 14.23 -7.05 4.38
C TRP A 59 14.65 -7.18 5.85
N PRO A 60 13.76 -7.65 6.75
CA PRO A 60 14.12 -7.88 8.14
C PRO A 60 15.25 -8.91 8.30
N THR A 61 16.33 -8.54 8.99
CA THR A 61 17.49 -9.42 9.27
C THR A 61 17.55 -9.85 10.74
N ALA A 62 16.93 -9.09 11.64
CA ALA A 62 16.81 -9.46 13.05
C ALA A 62 15.57 -8.82 13.67
N ARG A 63 14.97 -9.50 14.66
CA ARG A 63 13.91 -8.91 15.49
C ARG A 63 14.52 -8.22 16.69
N ILE A 64 13.99 -7.05 17.03
CA ILE A 64 14.26 -6.40 18.32
C ILE A 64 13.09 -6.70 19.25
N VAL A 65 13.40 -7.24 20.43
CA VAL A 65 12.43 -7.66 21.42
C VAL A 65 12.65 -6.97 22.75
N GLU A 66 11.57 -6.56 23.39
CA GLU A 66 11.54 -6.07 24.76
C GLU A 66 10.74 -7.08 25.60
N GLY A 67 11.45 -7.85 26.44
CA GLY A 67 10.87 -9.03 27.08
C GLY A 67 10.41 -10.05 26.04
N ASN A 68 9.10 -10.34 25.99
CA ASN A 68 8.51 -11.26 25.01
C ASN A 68 7.79 -10.55 23.85
N ARG A 69 7.90 -9.23 23.74
CA ARG A 69 7.21 -8.41 22.73
C ARG A 69 8.19 -7.96 21.66
N ALA A 70 7.85 -8.18 20.39
CA ALA A 70 8.59 -7.58 19.28
C ALA A 70 8.28 -6.08 19.21
N VAL A 71 9.33 -5.25 19.22
CA VAL A 71 9.24 -3.78 19.21
C VAL A 71 9.77 -3.16 17.93
N GLY A 72 10.50 -3.93 17.13
CA GLY A 72 11.04 -3.48 15.86
C GLY A 72 11.91 -4.54 15.20
N PHE A 73 12.67 -4.13 14.21
CA PHE A 73 13.58 -5.01 13.49
C PHE A 73 14.78 -4.25 12.91
N LEU A 74 15.85 -5.00 12.64
CA LEU A 74 16.99 -4.54 11.85
C LEU A 74 16.78 -4.90 10.39
N MET A 75 17.27 -4.05 9.50
CA MET A 75 17.32 -4.29 8.06
C MET A 75 18.56 -3.60 7.48
N PRO A 76 19.04 -4.01 6.29
CA PRO A 76 20.08 -3.28 5.57
C PRO A 76 19.67 -1.82 5.34
N GLU A 77 20.62 -0.90 5.43
CA GLU A 77 20.40 0.46 4.97
C GLU A 77 20.14 0.48 3.46
N VAL A 78 19.29 1.39 3.01
CA VAL A 78 19.02 1.56 1.58
C VAL A 78 20.32 2.00 0.89
N PRO A 79 20.78 1.31 -0.16
CA PRO A 79 22.01 1.70 -0.87
C PRO A 79 22.00 3.12 -1.43
N ASP A 80 23.16 3.78 -1.46
CA ASP A 80 23.34 5.17 -1.95
C ASP A 80 22.81 5.40 -3.38
N GLU A 81 22.82 4.36 -4.22
CA GLU A 81 22.31 4.40 -5.59
C GLU A 81 20.80 4.63 -5.73
N PHE A 82 20.04 4.48 -4.63
CA PHE A 82 18.62 4.85 -4.54
C PHE A 82 18.42 6.24 -3.92
N HIS A 83 19.50 6.99 -3.74
CA HIS A 83 19.46 8.39 -3.33
C HIS A 83 19.92 9.29 -4.47
N ASP A 84 19.32 10.47 -4.57
CA ASP A 84 19.78 11.53 -5.44
C ASP A 84 19.46 12.90 -4.81
N LEU A 85 20.00 13.97 -5.38
CA LEU A 85 19.74 15.32 -4.94
C LEU A 85 18.36 15.77 -5.40
N ILE A 86 17.51 16.07 -4.41
CA ILE A 86 16.18 16.64 -4.60
C ILE A 86 16.10 17.88 -3.74
N GLN A 87 15.91 19.05 -4.37
CA GLN A 87 15.99 20.37 -3.72
C GLN A 87 17.31 20.55 -2.94
N GLY A 88 18.44 20.14 -3.52
CA GLY A 88 19.76 20.27 -2.92
C GLY A 88 20.03 19.36 -1.71
N ARG A 89 19.15 18.41 -1.40
CA ARG A 89 19.32 17.44 -0.31
C ARG A 89 19.28 16.01 -0.83
N PRO A 90 20.09 15.08 -0.28
CA PRO A 90 19.99 13.67 -0.62
C PRO A 90 18.64 13.13 -0.14
N ARG A 91 17.83 12.61 -1.06
CA ARG A 91 16.54 11.99 -0.78
C ARG A 91 16.42 10.66 -1.51
N LEU A 92 15.56 9.79 -0.99
CA LEU A 92 15.20 8.55 -1.66
C LEU A 92 14.52 8.84 -3.00
N VAL A 93 14.95 8.11 -4.03
CA VAL A 93 14.40 8.24 -5.38
C VAL A 93 13.21 7.29 -5.51
N GLU A 94 12.09 7.74 -4.96
CA GLU A 94 10.81 7.04 -4.99
C GLU A 94 10.25 6.89 -6.41
N LEU A 95 9.46 5.84 -6.62
CA LEU A 95 8.81 5.55 -7.89
C LEU A 95 7.93 6.70 -8.37
N GLN A 96 7.36 7.51 -7.47
CA GLN A 96 6.53 8.66 -7.83
C GLN A 96 7.20 9.60 -8.85
N PHE A 97 8.52 9.78 -8.78
CA PHE A 97 9.27 10.62 -9.71
C PHE A 97 9.25 10.08 -11.15
N LEU A 98 8.97 8.79 -11.36
CA LEU A 98 8.78 8.20 -12.70
C LEU A 98 7.36 8.36 -13.24
N LEU A 99 6.37 8.50 -12.35
CA LEU A 99 4.95 8.42 -12.70
C LEU A 99 4.34 9.79 -13.01
N PHE A 100 4.85 10.85 -12.37
CA PHE A 100 4.37 12.21 -12.57
C PHE A 100 5.26 12.98 -13.56
N PRO A 101 4.71 14.00 -14.26
CA PRO A 101 5.52 14.95 -15.00
C PRO A 101 6.57 15.62 -14.09
N GLN A 102 7.74 15.92 -14.67
CA GLN A 102 8.82 16.57 -13.93
C GLN A 102 8.40 17.95 -13.46
N LYS A 103 8.61 18.22 -12.17
CA LYS A 103 8.31 19.51 -11.52
C LYS A 103 9.60 20.28 -11.25
N ARG A 104 9.50 21.60 -11.13
CA ARG A 104 10.64 22.49 -10.80
C ARG A 104 11.40 22.06 -9.55
N ALA A 105 10.67 21.68 -8.51
CA ALA A 105 11.20 21.22 -7.23
C ALA A 105 12.22 20.07 -7.34
N TRP A 106 12.16 19.25 -8.38
CA TRP A 106 13.07 18.13 -8.61
C TRP A 106 13.54 18.07 -10.06
N GLN A 107 13.67 19.24 -10.71
CA GLN A 107 14.13 19.35 -12.10
C GLN A 107 15.56 18.83 -12.30
N GLU A 108 16.37 18.81 -11.23
CA GLU A 108 17.74 18.31 -11.23
C GLU A 108 17.80 16.77 -11.24
N LEU A 109 16.72 16.11 -10.82
CA LEU A 109 16.65 14.65 -10.81
C LEU A 109 16.73 14.11 -12.23
N ARG A 110 17.75 13.30 -12.49
CA ARG A 110 17.90 12.64 -13.78
C ARG A 110 16.81 11.58 -13.95
N LEU A 111 15.91 11.82 -14.90
CA LEU A 111 14.90 10.83 -15.29
C LEU A 111 15.45 9.87 -16.36
N PRO A 112 15.02 8.60 -16.35
CA PRO A 112 15.41 7.64 -17.36
C PRO A 112 14.74 7.97 -18.70
N ASP A 113 15.44 7.63 -19.77
CA ASP A 113 14.87 7.63 -21.11
C ASP A 113 13.90 6.44 -21.31
N LEU A 114 13.46 6.21 -22.54
CA LEU A 114 12.52 5.12 -22.86
C LEU A 114 13.11 3.75 -22.53
N GLU A 115 14.39 3.52 -22.83
CA GLU A 115 15.06 2.26 -22.56
C GLU A 115 15.21 2.04 -21.05
N GLY A 116 15.60 3.07 -20.30
CA GLY A 116 15.65 3.01 -18.85
C GLY A 116 14.29 2.70 -18.21
N ARG A 117 13.20 3.26 -18.74
CA ARG A 117 11.84 2.92 -18.29
C ARG A 117 11.47 1.46 -18.57
N ILE A 118 11.83 0.93 -19.73
CA ILE A 118 11.66 -0.50 -20.09
C ILE A 118 12.46 -1.37 -19.11
N GLN A 119 13.73 -1.03 -18.86
CA GLN A 119 14.59 -1.77 -17.94
C GLN A 119 14.00 -1.77 -16.52
N LEU A 120 13.57 -0.62 -15.99
CA LEU A 120 12.97 -0.50 -14.66
C LEU A 120 11.68 -1.29 -14.53
N ALA A 121 10.77 -1.19 -15.52
CA ALA A 121 9.54 -1.99 -15.54
C ALA A 121 9.84 -3.50 -15.51
N ARG A 122 10.85 -3.95 -16.26
CA ARG A 122 11.32 -5.34 -16.23
C ARG A 122 11.89 -5.71 -14.87
N ARG A 123 12.75 -4.88 -14.28
CA ARG A 123 13.39 -5.15 -12.98
C ARG A 123 12.37 -5.32 -11.86
N PHE A 124 11.33 -4.48 -11.84
CA PHE A 124 10.22 -4.66 -10.90
C PHE A 124 9.49 -5.99 -11.15
N ALA A 125 9.16 -6.33 -12.40
CA ALA A 125 8.52 -7.61 -12.71
C ALA A 125 9.38 -8.82 -12.29
N GLU A 126 10.70 -8.77 -12.52
CA GLU A 126 11.65 -9.80 -12.11
C GLU A 126 11.74 -9.95 -10.59
N LEU A 127 11.69 -8.84 -9.84
CA LEU A 127 11.71 -8.85 -8.38
C LEU A 127 10.41 -9.41 -7.80
N VAL A 128 9.26 -9.02 -8.35
CA VAL A 128 7.96 -9.59 -7.95
C VAL A 128 7.89 -11.07 -8.30
N ASP A 129 8.42 -11.51 -9.47
CA ASP A 129 8.47 -12.95 -9.81
C ASP A 129 9.31 -13.75 -8.82
N PHE A 130 10.45 -13.19 -8.38
CA PHE A 130 11.28 -13.81 -7.36
C PHE A 130 10.52 -14.00 -6.04
N LEU A 131 9.85 -12.97 -5.53
CA LEU A 131 9.08 -13.03 -4.29
C LEU A 131 7.86 -13.96 -4.40
N HIS A 132 7.12 -13.88 -5.51
CA HIS A 132 5.98 -14.76 -5.80
C HIS A 132 6.41 -16.22 -5.96
N GLY A 133 7.60 -16.47 -6.51
CA GLY A 133 8.23 -17.79 -6.57
C GLY A 133 8.40 -18.44 -5.19
N HIS A 134 8.67 -17.63 -4.16
CA HIS A 134 8.71 -18.06 -2.76
C HIS A 134 7.36 -17.94 -2.02
N GLN A 135 6.27 -17.66 -2.74
CA GLN A 135 4.92 -17.50 -2.22
C GLN A 135 4.77 -16.34 -1.23
N TYR A 136 5.57 -15.28 -1.39
CA TYR A 136 5.40 -14.04 -0.64
C TYR A 136 4.42 -13.10 -1.35
N VAL A 137 3.44 -12.64 -0.59
CA VAL A 137 2.54 -11.54 -0.93
C VAL A 137 3.19 -10.25 -0.45
N ILE A 138 3.31 -9.29 -1.35
CA ILE A 138 3.87 -7.95 -1.10
C ILE A 138 2.82 -7.09 -0.42
N GLY A 139 1.59 -7.10 -0.96
CA GLY A 139 0.45 -6.37 -0.42
C GLY A 139 0.49 -4.88 -0.75
N ASP A 140 1.49 -4.15 -0.26
CA ASP A 140 1.56 -2.68 -0.41
C ASP A 140 2.53 -2.23 -1.50
N VAL A 141 2.23 -2.61 -2.74
CA VAL A 141 2.89 -2.08 -3.95
C VAL A 141 2.39 -0.66 -4.17
N SER A 142 3.25 0.34 -3.97
CA SER A 142 2.89 1.75 -4.06
C SER A 142 4.06 2.62 -4.55
N ALA A 143 3.76 3.89 -4.87
CA ALA A 143 4.78 4.83 -5.35
C ALA A 143 5.84 5.19 -4.29
N ARG A 144 5.51 5.02 -3.00
CA ARG A 144 6.35 5.36 -1.86
C ARG A 144 7.21 4.21 -1.37
N ASN A 145 6.73 2.98 -1.55
CA ASN A 145 7.44 1.79 -1.09
C ASN A 145 8.43 1.25 -2.14
N LEU A 146 8.49 1.87 -3.32
CA LEU A 146 9.32 1.40 -4.42
C LEU A 146 10.33 2.47 -4.80
N LEU A 147 11.60 2.09 -4.88
CA LEU A 147 12.71 2.95 -5.26
C LEU A 147 13.34 2.46 -6.56
N TRP A 148 14.01 3.38 -7.26
CA TRP A 148 14.74 3.10 -8.49
C TRP A 148 16.04 3.90 -8.54
N SER A 149 17.07 3.37 -9.21
CA SER A 149 18.35 4.06 -9.36
C SER A 149 18.34 5.04 -10.52
N THR A 150 18.95 6.23 -10.38
CA THR A 150 18.96 7.26 -11.43
C THR A 150 19.99 7.03 -12.54
N HIS A 151 20.85 6.04 -12.36
CA HIS A 151 21.97 5.72 -13.24
C HIS A 151 21.97 4.24 -13.63
N GLU A 152 22.55 3.97 -14.80
CA GLU A 152 22.78 2.61 -15.27
C GLU A 152 23.91 1.91 -14.48
N PRO A 153 23.82 0.58 -14.31
CA PRO A 153 22.68 -0.27 -14.65
C PRO A 153 21.48 0.02 -13.74
N TYR A 154 20.29 0.14 -14.33
CA TYR A 154 19.06 0.43 -13.57
C TYR A 154 18.71 -0.71 -12.60
N LYS A 155 18.44 -0.32 -11.36
CA LYS A 155 18.11 -1.21 -10.25
C LYS A 155 16.87 -0.70 -9.52
N VAL A 156 16.27 -1.59 -8.73
CA VAL A 156 15.05 -1.33 -7.98
C VAL A 156 15.17 -1.85 -6.56
N HIS A 157 14.46 -1.20 -5.63
CA HIS A 157 14.45 -1.57 -4.23
C HIS A 157 13.03 -1.43 -3.64
N ILE A 158 12.64 -2.31 -2.73
CA ILE A 158 11.35 -2.27 -2.03
C ILE A 158 11.56 -1.93 -0.55
N LEU A 159 10.84 -0.94 -0.06
CA LEU A 159 10.78 -0.54 1.35
C LEU A 159 9.67 -1.30 2.08
N ASP A 160 9.61 -1.15 3.40
CA ASP A 160 8.52 -1.64 4.25
C ASP A 160 8.18 -3.13 4.04
N CYS A 161 9.23 -3.96 3.95
CA CYS A 161 9.11 -5.41 3.76
C CYS A 161 8.55 -6.16 4.98
N ASP A 162 8.39 -5.50 6.12
CA ASP A 162 7.68 -6.02 7.28
C ASP A 162 6.18 -6.19 7.04
N GLY A 163 5.62 -5.54 6.00
CA GLY A 163 4.28 -5.80 5.52
C GLY A 163 4.14 -7.14 4.79
N PHE A 164 5.23 -7.75 4.32
CA PHE A 164 5.15 -8.94 3.48
C PHE A 164 4.73 -10.15 4.30
N ARG A 165 4.04 -11.08 3.65
CA ARG A 165 3.63 -12.33 4.29
C ARG A 165 3.67 -13.48 3.31
N ARG A 166 3.95 -14.68 3.83
CA ARG A 166 3.77 -15.89 3.04
C ARG A 166 2.28 -16.12 2.81
N LEU A 167 1.90 -16.59 1.62
CA LEU A 167 0.51 -16.89 1.28
C LEU A 167 -0.11 -17.82 2.34
N GLY A 168 -1.25 -17.39 2.89
CA GLY A 168 -1.97 -18.10 3.97
C GLY A 168 -1.45 -17.86 5.39
N ALA A 169 -0.34 -17.14 5.57
CA ALA A 169 0.16 -16.72 6.89
C ALA A 169 -0.41 -15.36 7.30
N GLU A 170 -0.40 -15.10 8.60
CA GLU A 170 -0.70 -13.79 9.18
C GLU A 170 0.41 -12.77 8.89
N SER A 171 0.05 -11.49 8.81
CA SER A 171 0.99 -10.38 8.63
C SER A 171 1.57 -9.89 9.96
N VAL A 172 2.71 -9.17 9.91
CA VAL A 172 3.34 -8.57 11.09
C VAL A 172 2.45 -7.49 11.71
N LEU A 173 1.86 -6.66 10.86
CA LEU A 173 0.88 -5.63 11.19
C LEU A 173 -0.29 -5.70 10.22
N LYS A 174 -1.41 -5.05 10.56
CA LYS A 174 -2.51 -4.88 9.61
C LYS A 174 -2.00 -4.04 8.44
N GLN A 175 -2.11 -4.56 7.22
CA GLN A 175 -1.68 -3.84 6.03
C GLN A 175 -2.55 -2.60 5.81
N ALA A 176 -1.91 -1.48 5.52
CA ALA A 176 -2.58 -0.27 5.08
C ALA A 176 -2.89 -0.37 3.56
N HIS A 177 -3.86 0.41 3.10
CA HIS A 177 -4.07 0.60 1.67
C HIS A 177 -3.40 1.89 1.24
N SER A 178 -2.54 1.80 0.23
CA SER A 178 -2.04 2.97 -0.48
C SER A 178 -3.12 3.52 -1.42
N PRO A 179 -3.52 4.80 -1.26
CA PRO A 179 -4.47 5.44 -2.15
C PRO A 179 -4.06 5.30 -3.62
N ASP A 180 -5.03 5.08 -4.49
CA ASP A 180 -4.84 4.92 -5.93
C ASP A 180 -4.06 3.67 -6.38
N TRP A 181 -3.73 2.75 -5.47
CA TRP A 181 -3.09 1.46 -5.78
C TRP A 181 -3.98 0.25 -5.45
N GLU A 182 -5.25 0.49 -5.15
CA GLU A 182 -6.19 -0.55 -4.74
C GLU A 182 -6.58 -1.45 -5.91
N ASP A 183 -6.64 -2.74 -5.62
CA ASP A 183 -7.24 -3.74 -6.50
C ASP A 183 -8.77 -3.76 -6.26
N PRO A 184 -9.60 -3.51 -7.29
CA PRO A 184 -11.06 -3.55 -7.14
C PRO A 184 -11.62 -4.93 -6.77
N LEU A 185 -10.86 -6.01 -6.96
CA LEU A 185 -11.27 -7.38 -6.62
C LEU A 185 -10.47 -7.95 -5.43
N GLU A 186 -9.83 -7.10 -4.63
CA GLU A 186 -9.14 -7.55 -3.42
C GLU A 186 -10.12 -8.30 -2.49
N PRO A 187 -9.78 -9.53 -2.03
CA PRO A 187 -10.69 -10.30 -1.20
C PRO A 187 -10.79 -9.69 0.21
N PRO A 188 -11.90 -9.93 0.94
CA PRO A 188 -12.06 -9.42 2.32
C PRO A 188 -10.99 -9.91 3.31
N THR A 189 -10.28 -10.98 2.98
CA THR A 189 -9.15 -11.51 3.75
C THR A 189 -7.86 -10.69 3.59
N GLY A 190 -7.89 -9.64 2.78
CA GLY A 190 -6.76 -8.77 2.45
C GLY A 190 -5.97 -9.23 1.23
N PRO A 191 -4.87 -8.53 0.90
CA PRO A 191 -4.08 -8.76 -0.32
C PRO A 191 -3.56 -10.19 -0.44
N ASP A 192 -3.52 -10.72 -1.65
CA ASP A 192 -2.92 -11.99 -2.03
C ASP A 192 -2.04 -11.88 -3.29
N LEU A 193 -1.52 -13.01 -3.78
CA LEU A 193 -0.68 -13.03 -4.98
C LEU A 193 -1.39 -12.49 -6.23
N ASP A 194 -2.71 -12.65 -6.33
CA ASP A 194 -3.47 -12.18 -7.49
C ASP A 194 -3.74 -10.67 -7.40
N THR A 195 -3.89 -10.14 -6.19
CA THR A 195 -3.91 -8.68 -5.97
C THR A 195 -2.58 -8.03 -6.31
N ASP A 196 -1.45 -8.66 -5.94
CA ASP A 196 -0.12 -8.19 -6.33
C ASP A 196 0.06 -8.17 -7.85
N ARG A 197 -0.51 -9.14 -8.58
CA ARG A 197 -0.48 -9.16 -10.06
C ARG A 197 -1.21 -7.97 -10.66
N TYR A 198 -2.34 -7.57 -10.09
CA TYR A 198 -3.05 -6.36 -10.50
C TYR A 198 -2.20 -5.11 -10.22
N LYS A 199 -1.62 -5.00 -9.02
CA LYS A 199 -0.75 -3.86 -8.65
C LYS A 199 0.54 -3.82 -9.46
N LEU A 200 1.08 -4.95 -9.87
CA LEU A 200 2.20 -5.02 -10.81
C LEU A 200 1.81 -4.51 -12.21
N ALA A 201 0.61 -4.81 -12.68
CA ALA A 201 0.11 -4.24 -13.92
C ALA A 201 -0.02 -2.71 -13.82
N LEU A 202 -0.56 -2.18 -12.70
CA LEU A 202 -0.56 -0.73 -12.42
C LEU A 202 0.87 -0.18 -12.49
N LEU A 203 1.81 -0.77 -11.77
CA LEU A 203 3.20 -0.35 -11.73
C LEU A 203 3.81 -0.22 -13.13
N ILE A 204 3.73 -1.29 -13.93
CA ILE A 204 4.32 -1.33 -15.27
C ILE A 204 3.63 -0.34 -16.21
N GLY A 205 2.29 -0.30 -16.21
CA GLY A 205 1.53 0.62 -17.05
C GLY A 205 1.86 2.08 -16.73
N ARG A 206 1.95 2.43 -15.44
CA ARG A 206 2.25 3.79 -14.97
C ARG A 206 3.67 4.22 -15.30
N ILE A 207 4.66 3.32 -15.22
CA ILE A 207 6.05 3.59 -15.63
C ILE A 207 6.11 3.88 -17.14
N LEU A 208 5.52 3.02 -17.97
CA LEU A 208 5.63 3.12 -19.43
C LEU A 208 4.74 4.19 -20.05
N ALA A 209 3.69 4.62 -19.35
CA ALA A 209 2.85 5.75 -19.75
C ALA A 209 3.28 7.10 -19.14
N ARG A 210 4.14 7.10 -18.11
CA ARG A 210 4.39 8.26 -17.24
C ARG A 210 3.07 8.92 -16.81
N ASN A 211 2.19 8.10 -16.26
CA ASN A 211 0.87 8.53 -15.84
C ASN A 211 0.47 7.74 -14.59
N ALA A 212 0.40 8.42 -13.45
CA ALA A 212 0.09 7.81 -12.16
C ALA A 212 -1.33 7.22 -12.04
N TYR A 213 -2.24 7.49 -12.99
CA TYR A 213 -3.66 7.21 -12.84
C TYR A 213 -4.20 6.13 -13.80
N VAL A 214 -3.37 5.58 -14.69
CA VAL A 214 -3.80 4.47 -15.55
C VAL A 214 -4.16 3.24 -14.69
N ARG A 215 -5.21 2.53 -15.10
CA ARG A 215 -5.71 1.32 -14.45
C ARG A 215 -6.00 0.23 -15.48
N PRO A 216 -5.72 -1.06 -15.20
CA PRO A 216 -6.11 -2.17 -16.05
C PRO A 216 -7.58 -2.08 -16.47
N GLY A 217 -7.87 -2.35 -17.75
CA GLY A 217 -9.22 -2.28 -18.32
C GLY A 217 -9.61 -0.90 -18.85
N GLY A 218 -8.84 0.15 -18.53
CA GLY A 218 -8.93 1.44 -19.18
C GLY A 218 -7.95 1.60 -20.36
N GLU A 219 -7.93 2.79 -20.95
CA GLU A 219 -6.94 3.15 -21.95
C GLU A 219 -5.53 3.21 -21.34
N LEU A 220 -4.53 2.78 -22.13
CA LEU A 220 -3.12 2.86 -21.77
C LEU A 220 -2.35 3.72 -22.80
N PRO A 221 -2.27 5.05 -22.57
CA PRO A 221 -1.51 5.96 -23.41
C PRO A 221 -0.01 5.83 -23.10
N LEU A 222 0.63 4.82 -23.68
CA LEU A 222 2.07 4.61 -23.58
C LEU A 222 2.88 5.77 -24.17
N LEU A 223 4.08 6.01 -23.63
CA LEU A 223 4.97 7.07 -24.12
C LEU A 223 5.30 6.91 -25.61
N PRO A 224 5.32 8.01 -26.39
CA PRO A 224 5.70 7.95 -27.79
C PRO A 224 7.16 7.50 -27.95
N GLY A 225 7.44 6.73 -29.01
CA GLY A 225 8.78 6.22 -29.32
C GLY A 225 9.11 4.85 -28.73
N LEU A 226 8.21 4.26 -27.94
CA LEU A 226 8.34 2.84 -27.55
C LEU A 226 8.18 1.94 -28.78
N PRO A 227 8.89 0.80 -28.87
CA PRO A 227 8.76 -0.14 -29.98
C PRO A 227 7.32 -0.64 -30.17
N ASP A 228 6.82 -0.66 -31.41
CA ASP A 228 5.42 -0.98 -31.72
C ASP A 228 5.01 -2.39 -31.26
N ASP A 229 5.92 -3.36 -31.37
CA ASP A 229 5.70 -4.74 -30.92
C ASP A 229 5.56 -4.80 -29.39
N LEU A 230 6.37 -4.02 -28.65
CA LEU A 230 6.28 -3.90 -27.20
C LEU A 230 4.96 -3.23 -26.80
N VAL A 231 4.58 -2.15 -27.49
CA VAL A 231 3.32 -1.42 -27.26
C VAL A 231 2.13 -2.37 -27.37
N GLY A 232 2.06 -3.20 -28.42
CA GLY A 232 1.00 -4.18 -28.61
C GLY A 232 0.94 -5.22 -27.48
N ARG A 233 2.09 -5.80 -27.13
CA ARG A 233 2.19 -6.84 -26.09
C ARG A 233 1.87 -6.27 -24.69
N VAL A 234 2.35 -5.08 -24.36
CA VAL A 234 2.07 -4.40 -23.09
C VAL A 234 0.59 -4.05 -22.98
N ARG A 235 -0.03 -3.46 -24.01
CA ARG A 235 -1.47 -3.12 -23.99
C ARG A 235 -2.36 -4.35 -23.81
N SER A 236 -2.07 -5.43 -24.54
CA SER A 236 -2.80 -6.70 -24.42
C SER A 236 -2.68 -7.30 -23.02
N THR A 237 -1.46 -7.32 -22.46
CA THR A 237 -1.19 -7.85 -21.12
C THR A 237 -1.84 -6.98 -20.03
N PHE A 238 -1.78 -5.66 -20.17
CA PHE A 238 -2.40 -4.71 -19.26
C PHE A 238 -3.93 -4.85 -19.23
N ALA A 239 -4.57 -5.02 -20.40
CA ALA A 239 -6.01 -5.26 -20.47
C ALA A 239 -6.43 -6.56 -19.75
N ARG A 240 -5.66 -7.65 -19.92
CA ARG A 240 -5.90 -8.92 -19.22
C ARG A 240 -5.78 -8.82 -17.70
N ALA A 241 -5.00 -7.88 -17.18
CA ALA A 241 -4.89 -7.69 -15.73
C ALA A 241 -6.19 -7.20 -15.08
N ALA A 242 -7.14 -6.66 -15.85
CA ALA A 242 -8.49 -6.35 -15.39
C ALA A 242 -9.42 -7.58 -15.29
N GLY A 243 -8.93 -8.75 -15.72
CA GLY A 243 -9.68 -9.99 -15.71
C GLY A 243 -10.04 -10.47 -14.29
N PRO A 244 -10.95 -11.46 -14.19
CA PRO A 244 -11.34 -12.08 -12.93
C PRO A 244 -10.13 -12.62 -12.15
N VAL A 245 -10.32 -12.77 -10.84
CA VAL A 245 -9.33 -13.36 -9.93
C VAL A 245 -8.79 -14.68 -10.49
N GLY A 246 -7.46 -14.81 -10.51
CA GLY A 246 -6.75 -15.99 -11.00
C GLY A 246 -6.50 -16.04 -12.52
N THR A 247 -7.01 -15.08 -13.28
CA THR A 247 -6.75 -14.98 -14.74
C THR A 247 -5.67 -13.97 -15.12
N ARG A 248 -5.22 -13.18 -14.14
CA ARG A 248 -4.33 -12.03 -14.35
C ARG A 248 -2.91 -12.48 -14.71
N PRO A 249 -2.18 -11.71 -15.54
CA PRO A 249 -0.82 -12.04 -15.92
C PRO A 249 0.11 -12.18 -14.72
N SER A 250 0.96 -13.20 -14.74
CA SER A 250 1.97 -13.39 -13.70
C SER A 250 3.12 -12.38 -13.82
N ALA A 251 3.89 -12.18 -12.75
CA ALA A 251 5.08 -11.36 -12.79
C ALA A 251 6.12 -11.87 -13.81
N ARG A 252 6.28 -13.19 -13.90
CA ARG A 252 7.09 -13.84 -14.96
C ARG A 252 6.63 -13.49 -16.37
N GLU A 253 5.32 -13.48 -16.58
CA GLU A 253 4.74 -13.16 -17.88
C GLU A 253 5.04 -11.70 -18.25
N TRP A 254 4.87 -10.77 -17.30
CA TRP A 254 5.26 -9.37 -17.47
C TRP A 254 6.74 -9.21 -17.82
N ALA A 255 7.65 -9.88 -17.10
CA ALA A 255 9.07 -9.81 -17.40
C ALA A 255 9.38 -10.26 -18.85
N ARG A 256 8.76 -11.35 -19.31
CA ARG A 256 8.92 -11.85 -20.70
C ARG A 256 8.31 -10.92 -21.75
N VAL A 257 7.12 -10.37 -21.46
CA VAL A 257 6.45 -9.38 -22.30
C VAL A 257 7.29 -8.12 -22.41
N ILE A 258 8.02 -7.70 -21.39
CA ILE A 258 8.89 -6.54 -21.51
C ILE A 258 10.17 -6.89 -22.27
N GLU A 259 10.72 -8.09 -22.04
CA GLU A 259 11.98 -8.53 -22.67
C GLU A 259 11.88 -8.81 -24.18
N GLY A 260 10.67 -9.02 -24.73
CA GLY A 260 10.53 -9.35 -26.16
C GLY A 260 10.55 -10.84 -26.48
N ARG A 261 10.55 -11.73 -25.48
CA ARG A 261 10.51 -13.18 -25.73
C ARG A 261 9.08 -13.62 -26.01
N GLU A 262 8.80 -14.02 -27.26
CA GLU A 262 7.50 -14.55 -27.64
C GLU A 262 7.14 -15.84 -26.87
N TRP A 263 5.87 -15.94 -26.49
CA TRP A 263 5.27 -17.19 -26.05
C TRP A 263 4.91 -18.00 -27.30
N ILE A 264 5.69 -19.03 -27.62
CA ILE A 264 5.19 -20.11 -28.49
C ILE A 264 4.16 -20.87 -27.67
N ALA A 265 2.88 -20.68 -27.98
CA ALA A 265 1.82 -21.49 -27.44
C ALA A 265 2.05 -22.95 -27.87
N VAL A 266 2.60 -23.77 -26.97
CA VAL A 266 2.58 -25.21 -27.17
C VAL A 266 1.14 -25.66 -26.93
N SER A 267 0.35 -25.69 -28.00
CA SER A 267 -0.90 -26.44 -28.02
C SER A 267 -0.57 -27.88 -27.66
N ARG A 268 -0.95 -28.31 -26.44
CA ARG A 268 -0.92 -29.74 -26.10
C ARG A 268 -1.83 -30.44 -27.12
N PRO A 269 -1.35 -31.45 -27.86
CA PRO A 269 -2.22 -32.22 -28.73
C PRO A 269 -3.38 -32.77 -27.91
N PRO A 270 -4.61 -32.79 -28.44
CA PRO A 270 -5.76 -33.30 -27.72
C PRO A 270 -5.46 -34.70 -27.23
N VAL A 271 -5.58 -34.90 -25.91
CA VAL A 271 -5.49 -36.23 -25.29
C VAL A 271 -6.59 -37.07 -25.94
N ARG A 272 -6.19 -38.04 -26.77
CA ARG A 272 -7.12 -39.04 -27.30
C ARG A 272 -7.89 -39.63 -26.13
N PRO A 273 -9.24 -39.63 -26.15
CA PRO A 273 -10.00 -40.32 -25.12
C PRO A 273 -9.60 -41.79 -25.12
N ARG A 274 -9.20 -42.30 -23.95
CA ARG A 274 -9.00 -43.74 -23.74
C ARG A 274 -10.32 -44.45 -24.08
N PRO A 275 -10.30 -45.55 -24.86
CA PRO A 275 -11.48 -46.38 -25.02
C PRO A 275 -11.95 -46.83 -23.63
N GLY A 276 -13.20 -46.54 -23.31
CA GLY A 276 -13.84 -47.07 -22.10
C GLY A 276 -13.88 -48.60 -22.13
N PRO A 277 -13.93 -49.27 -20.96
CA PRO A 277 -14.00 -50.72 -20.90
C PRO A 277 -15.26 -51.21 -21.61
N ALA A 278 -15.09 -52.22 -22.48
CA ALA A 278 -16.18 -52.85 -23.21
C ALA A 278 -17.23 -53.41 -22.23
N ILE A 279 -18.49 -53.07 -22.50
CA ILE A 279 -19.67 -53.58 -21.83
C ILE A 279 -19.72 -55.10 -22.07
N SER A 280 -19.65 -55.88 -20.99
CA SER A 280 -19.80 -57.33 -21.02
C SER A 280 -21.28 -57.70 -21.24
N SER A 281 -21.51 -58.59 -22.20
CA SER A 281 -22.80 -59.22 -22.49
C SER A 281 -23.21 -60.25 -21.40
N PRO A 282 -24.50 -60.64 -21.30
CA PRO A 282 -25.06 -61.29 -20.11
C PRO A 282 -24.73 -62.80 -20.00
N PRO A 283 -24.97 -63.43 -18.82
CA PRO A 283 -24.35 -64.70 -18.47
C PRO A 283 -25.10 -65.90 -19.04
N ARG A 284 -24.35 -66.94 -19.45
CA ARG A 284 -24.86 -68.29 -19.72
C ARG A 284 -24.38 -69.28 -18.66
N GLN A 285 -25.24 -70.25 -18.38
CA GLN A 285 -25.35 -71.07 -17.18
C GLN A 285 -24.21 -72.07 -16.89
N ARG A 286 -23.81 -72.11 -15.62
CA ARG A 286 -23.56 -73.24 -14.67
C ARG A 286 -23.15 -74.65 -15.18
N ALA A 287 -22.03 -75.14 -14.64
CA ALA A 287 -21.81 -76.50 -14.12
C ALA A 287 -20.57 -76.45 -13.18
N SER A 288 -20.71 -76.56 -11.85
CA SER A 288 -20.56 -77.76 -11.00
C SER A 288 -19.19 -77.82 -10.27
N GLN A 289 -19.29 -77.98 -8.95
CA GLN A 289 -18.32 -77.93 -7.82
C GLN A 289 -17.20 -79.02 -7.84
N PRO A 290 -16.11 -78.95 -7.02
CA PRO A 290 -16.16 -79.08 -5.55
C PRO A 290 -15.17 -78.27 -4.66
N THR A 291 -15.60 -78.19 -3.38
CA THR A 291 -15.15 -77.54 -2.13
C THR A 291 -13.95 -78.27 -1.46
N LEU A 292 -12.94 -77.63 -0.83
CA LEU A 292 -12.75 -77.13 0.57
C LEU A 292 -11.20 -77.07 0.86
N PRO A 293 -10.64 -76.57 1.99
CA PRO A 293 -11.21 -75.84 3.14
C PRO A 293 -10.47 -74.54 3.54
N ARG A 294 -11.15 -73.83 4.44
CA ARG A 294 -10.79 -72.59 5.14
C ARG A 294 -10.07 -72.90 6.46
N ILE A 295 -8.95 -72.22 6.75
CA ILE A 295 -8.38 -72.14 8.11
C ILE A 295 -8.54 -70.70 8.62
N THR A 296 -9.18 -70.62 9.78
CA THR A 296 -9.43 -69.44 10.59
C THR A 296 -8.28 -69.22 11.59
N GLY A 297 -7.84 -67.98 11.73
CA GLY A 297 -6.98 -67.53 12.82
C GLY A 297 -7.38 -66.13 13.27
N ARG A 298 -8.18 -66.06 14.33
CA ARG A 298 -8.59 -64.88 15.09
C ARG A 298 -7.59 -64.72 16.26
N THR A 299 -7.18 -63.50 16.59
CA THR A 299 -7.26 -62.93 17.96
C THR A 299 -6.84 -61.45 17.99
N PRO A 300 -7.31 -60.67 18.99
CA PRO A 300 -7.45 -59.21 18.94
C PRO A 300 -6.60 -58.46 20.00
N PHE A 301 -6.91 -57.16 20.19
CA PHE A 301 -6.60 -56.23 21.32
C PHE A 301 -5.61 -55.09 21.01
N PRO A 302 -5.67 -53.92 21.71
CA PRO A 302 -6.79 -53.30 22.44
C PRO A 302 -7.00 -51.79 22.15
N THR A 303 -8.19 -51.31 22.50
CA THR A 303 -8.62 -49.90 22.58
C THR A 303 -8.49 -49.33 24.01
N SER A 304 -8.32 -47.99 24.08
CA SER A 304 -8.67 -47.00 25.16
C SER A 304 -7.46 -46.27 25.79
N PRO A 305 -7.61 -45.09 26.46
CA PRO A 305 -8.82 -44.25 26.69
C PRO A 305 -8.62 -42.72 26.38
N PRO A 306 -9.66 -41.87 26.58
CA PRO A 306 -9.61 -40.41 26.41
C PRO A 306 -9.22 -39.66 27.70
N VAL A 307 -8.59 -38.47 27.59
CA VAL A 307 -8.32 -37.53 28.69
C VAL A 307 -8.39 -36.10 28.12
N ALA A 308 -9.52 -35.39 28.28
CA ALA A 308 -9.92 -34.48 29.36
C ALA A 308 -9.51 -33.01 29.14
N GLU A 309 -10.53 -32.19 28.93
CA GLU A 309 -10.52 -30.72 29.01
C GLU A 309 -9.94 -30.24 30.35
N ARG A 310 -9.10 -29.20 30.31
CA ARG A 310 -8.73 -28.43 31.50
C ARG A 310 -9.12 -26.97 31.33
N LYS A 311 -10.18 -26.61 32.05
CA LYS A 311 -10.52 -25.24 32.47
C LYS A 311 -9.33 -24.61 33.18
N TRP A 312 -8.97 -23.40 32.76
CA TRP A 312 -8.08 -22.52 33.53
C TRP A 312 -8.93 -21.64 34.45
N ILE A 313 -8.63 -21.73 35.74
CA ILE A 313 -9.12 -20.84 36.80
C ILE A 313 -7.97 -19.87 37.13
N PRO A 314 -8.22 -18.56 37.27
CA PRO A 314 -7.19 -17.58 37.56
C PRO A 314 -6.77 -17.62 39.04
N VAL A 315 -5.48 -17.43 39.30
CA VAL A 315 -4.94 -17.21 40.66
C VAL A 315 -4.46 -15.76 40.76
N SER A 316 -5.11 -14.99 41.63
CA SER A 316 -4.64 -13.70 42.13
C SER A 316 -3.60 -13.90 43.24
N PRO A 317 -2.79 -12.86 43.49
CA PRO A 317 -2.48 -12.48 44.88
C PRO A 317 -3.07 -11.10 45.20
N ALA A 318 -3.85 -11.05 46.28
CA ALA A 318 -4.11 -9.85 47.08
C ALA A 318 -2.79 -9.39 47.76
N GLY A 319 -2.57 -8.17 48.23
CA GLY A 319 -3.33 -6.92 48.35
C GLY A 319 -2.33 -5.87 48.86
N THR A 320 -2.59 -4.56 48.79
CA THR A 320 -3.07 -3.80 49.96
C THR A 320 -3.39 -2.35 49.56
N THR A 321 -4.65 -1.99 49.83
CA THR A 321 -5.29 -0.69 50.13
C THR A 321 -4.55 0.64 49.92
N ALA A 322 -5.22 1.60 49.26
CA ALA A 322 -5.68 2.84 49.91
C ALA A 322 -6.74 3.57 49.07
N ARG A 323 -7.66 4.19 49.78
CA ARG A 323 -8.94 4.81 49.42
C ARG A 323 -8.72 6.30 49.04
N LEU A 324 -9.67 6.89 48.29
CA LEU A 324 -10.23 8.27 48.39
C LEU A 324 -10.77 8.68 47.00
N ALA A 325 -12.09 8.71 46.79
CA ALA A 325 -13.05 9.79 47.08
C ALA A 325 -13.20 10.80 45.91
N ARG A 326 -14.41 10.80 45.35
CA ARG A 326 -14.98 11.76 44.38
C ARG A 326 -15.12 13.16 45.00
N PRO A 327 -15.14 14.21 44.16
CA PRO A 327 -16.16 15.26 44.34
C PRO A 327 -16.97 15.59 43.08
N VAL A 328 -18.13 16.19 43.36
CA VAL A 328 -19.24 16.67 42.52
C VAL A 328 -19.06 18.21 42.31
N PRO A 329 -19.68 18.87 41.30
CA PRO A 329 -19.28 20.21 40.85
C PRO A 329 -19.99 21.35 41.60
N GLN A 330 -19.42 22.57 41.56
CA GLN A 330 -20.09 23.78 42.04
C GLN A 330 -20.02 24.93 41.03
N ALA A 331 -21.16 25.64 40.96
CA ALA A 331 -21.43 26.78 40.12
C ALA A 331 -21.17 28.11 40.84
N GLY A 332 -20.74 29.11 40.05
CA GLY A 332 -21.12 30.53 40.06
C GLY A 332 -21.08 31.36 41.35
N ILE A 333 -20.28 32.43 41.35
CA ILE A 333 -20.54 33.70 42.06
C ILE A 333 -20.17 34.89 41.14
N THR A 334 -20.91 35.98 41.35
CA THR A 334 -21.29 37.17 40.58
C THR A 334 -20.29 38.34 40.47
N ARG A 335 -20.56 39.23 39.49
CA ARG A 335 -20.02 40.61 39.27
C ARG A 335 -20.43 41.62 40.37
N PRO A 336 -19.80 42.82 40.45
CA PRO A 336 -20.32 44.07 39.84
C PRO A 336 -19.18 45.01 39.30
N GLY A 337 -19.33 46.06 38.47
CA GLY A 337 -20.45 46.74 37.80
C GLY A 337 -19.93 47.94 36.93
N ASN A 338 -20.66 48.20 35.84
CA ASN A 338 -20.89 49.43 35.04
C ASN A 338 -19.83 50.52 34.78
N THR A 339 -19.59 50.82 33.50
CA THR A 339 -19.97 52.11 32.88
C THR A 339 -20.25 51.94 31.39
N VAL A 340 -21.32 52.58 30.92
CA VAL A 340 -21.82 52.61 29.54
C VAL A 340 -21.19 53.78 28.79
N ARG A 341 -20.68 53.56 27.58
CA ARG A 341 -20.41 54.60 26.57
C ARG A 341 -20.96 54.15 25.21
N ALA A 342 -21.72 55.04 24.56
CA ALA A 342 -22.35 54.88 23.25
C ALA A 342 -21.34 55.06 22.09
N PRO A 343 -21.68 54.71 20.83
CA PRO A 343 -20.78 54.06 19.88
C PRO A 343 -19.87 55.02 19.08
N GLU A 344 -18.63 54.60 18.87
CA GLU A 344 -17.72 55.17 17.86
C GLU A 344 -17.73 54.28 16.58
N PRO A 345 -17.44 54.86 15.40
CA PRO A 345 -17.93 54.38 14.12
C PRO A 345 -17.27 53.08 13.65
N VAL A 346 -18.05 52.34 12.86
CA VAL A 346 -17.70 51.14 12.11
C VAL A 346 -16.31 51.30 11.47
N GLN A 347 -15.30 50.69 12.09
CA GLN A 347 -14.08 50.32 11.39
C GLN A 347 -14.27 48.87 10.96
N THR A 348 -14.49 48.69 9.67
CA THR A 348 -14.48 47.40 9.00
C THR A 348 -13.18 46.69 9.38
N PRO A 349 -13.20 45.52 10.04
CA PRO A 349 -11.98 44.75 10.19
C PRO A 349 -11.57 44.33 8.77
N VAL A 350 -10.37 44.74 8.37
CA VAL A 350 -9.68 44.22 7.19
C VAL A 350 -9.69 42.69 7.33
N ARG A 351 -10.43 42.00 6.46
CA ARG A 351 -10.48 40.53 6.44
C ARG A 351 -9.06 40.05 6.16
N GLY A 352 -8.45 39.36 7.12
CA GLY A 352 -7.29 38.52 6.83
C GLY A 352 -7.69 37.48 5.79
N HIS A 353 -6.85 37.27 4.78
CA HIS A 353 -7.06 36.22 3.78
C HIS A 353 -7.18 34.86 4.49
N GLY A 354 -8.28 34.14 4.26
CA GLY A 354 -8.50 32.79 4.79
C GLY A 354 -7.49 31.78 4.21
N LEU A 355 -7.30 30.65 4.88
CA LEU A 355 -6.35 29.61 4.45
C LEU A 355 -6.58 29.17 3.01
N GLY A 356 -7.83 28.98 2.61
CA GLY A 356 -8.20 28.60 1.26
C GLY A 356 -7.79 29.63 0.21
N GLN A 357 -7.91 30.92 0.52
CA GLN A 357 -7.47 31.99 -0.37
C GLN A 357 -5.96 31.99 -0.55
N LYS A 358 -5.20 31.84 0.55
CA LYS A 358 -3.74 31.74 0.47
C LYS A 358 -3.27 30.55 -0.36
N VAL A 359 -3.91 29.39 -0.19
CA VAL A 359 -3.57 28.19 -0.97
C VAL A 359 -3.84 28.42 -2.46
N VAL A 360 -5.00 28.96 -2.82
CA VAL A 360 -5.34 29.21 -4.23
C VAL A 360 -4.44 30.25 -4.90
N GLU A 361 -3.93 31.22 -4.13
CA GLU A 361 -3.00 32.25 -4.61
C GLU A 361 -1.54 31.75 -4.71
N SER A 362 -1.20 30.61 -4.10
CA SER A 362 0.16 30.07 -4.09
C SER A 362 0.64 29.57 -5.46
N ALA A 363 1.94 29.69 -5.70
CA ALA A 363 2.58 29.13 -6.90
C ALA A 363 2.41 27.60 -6.99
N ALA A 364 2.46 26.89 -5.86
CA ALA A 364 2.28 25.44 -5.80
C ALA A 364 0.88 25.02 -6.28
N TYR A 365 -0.17 25.75 -5.90
CA TYR A 365 -1.53 25.49 -6.36
C TYR A 365 -1.69 25.80 -7.85
N ALA A 366 -1.11 26.91 -8.34
CA ALA A 366 -1.13 27.23 -9.76
C ALA A 366 -0.50 26.12 -10.62
N ASP A 367 0.64 25.57 -10.19
CA ASP A 367 1.32 24.44 -10.86
C ASP A 367 0.46 23.17 -10.89
N GLN A 368 -0.22 22.86 -9.78
CA GLN A 368 -1.16 21.73 -9.71
C GLN A 368 -2.37 21.94 -10.62
N ARG A 369 -2.89 23.17 -10.67
CA ARG A 369 -4.06 23.54 -11.49
C ARG A 369 -3.79 23.42 -12.99
N VAL A 370 -2.57 23.71 -13.43
CA VAL A 370 -2.14 23.49 -14.81
C VAL A 370 -2.00 22.00 -15.13
N SER A 371 -1.52 21.21 -14.16
CA SER A 371 -1.24 19.79 -14.34
C SER A 371 -2.48 18.90 -14.24
N ILE A 372 -3.49 19.34 -13.49
CA ILE A 372 -4.68 18.55 -13.15
C ILE A 372 -5.93 19.31 -13.60
N LEU A 373 -6.57 18.78 -14.66
CA LEU A 373 -7.88 19.24 -15.10
C LEU A 373 -8.95 18.80 -14.08
N ALA A 374 -9.41 19.76 -13.28
CA ALA A 374 -10.42 19.55 -12.25
C ALA A 374 -11.59 20.54 -12.43
N LYS A 375 -12.81 20.07 -12.25
CA LYS A 375 -14.05 20.83 -12.44
C LYS A 375 -14.41 21.66 -11.22
N ILE A 376 -13.90 21.32 -10.04
CA ILE A 376 -14.00 22.21 -8.88
C ILE A 376 -13.37 23.55 -9.24
N THR A 377 -14.11 24.64 -9.04
CA THR A 377 -13.64 26.01 -9.32
C THR A 377 -12.75 26.51 -8.19
N ASP A 378 -11.92 27.52 -8.46
CA ASP A 378 -11.03 28.08 -7.43
C ASP A 378 -11.84 28.72 -6.29
N GLN A 379 -12.97 29.37 -6.62
CA GLN A 379 -13.90 29.88 -5.60
C GLN A 379 -14.48 28.76 -4.71
N GLN A 380 -14.82 27.61 -5.29
CA GLN A 380 -15.29 26.46 -4.51
C GLN A 380 -14.17 25.85 -3.67
N MET A 381 -12.93 25.85 -4.16
CA MET A 381 -11.76 25.42 -3.40
C MET A 381 -11.53 26.32 -2.18
N VAL A 382 -11.56 27.65 -2.36
CA VAL A 382 -11.45 28.62 -1.26
C VAL A 382 -12.51 28.36 -0.20
N LEU A 383 -13.79 28.28 -0.62
CA LEU A 383 -14.92 28.06 0.30
C LEU A 383 -14.81 26.73 1.06
N LEU A 384 -14.31 25.69 0.40
CA LEU A 384 -14.12 24.38 1.02
C LEU A 384 -13.01 24.42 2.08
N LEU A 385 -11.86 24.98 1.75
CA LEU A 385 -10.70 25.04 2.63
C LEU A 385 -10.90 26.00 3.81
N ASP A 386 -11.47 27.18 3.57
CA ASP A 386 -11.81 28.12 4.65
C ASP A 386 -12.86 27.51 5.59
N GLY A 387 -13.83 26.78 5.04
CA GLY A 387 -14.82 26.05 5.84
C GLY A 387 -14.21 24.94 6.69
N LEU A 388 -13.22 24.22 6.15
CA LEU A 388 -12.47 23.20 6.88
C LEU A 388 -11.60 23.83 7.98
N GLU A 389 -10.92 24.94 7.70
CA GLU A 389 -10.15 25.70 8.69
C GLU A 389 -11.04 26.15 9.87
N GLN A 390 -12.19 26.76 9.57
CA GLN A 390 -13.15 27.21 10.59
C GLN A 390 -13.73 26.06 11.42
N ALA A 391 -13.79 24.85 10.86
CA ALA A 391 -14.25 23.65 11.53
C ALA A 391 -13.10 22.80 12.13
N ALA A 392 -11.93 23.41 12.36
CA ALA A 392 -10.75 22.76 12.93
C ALA A 392 -10.30 21.50 12.16
N GLY A 393 -10.44 21.53 10.83
CA GLY A 393 -10.00 20.50 9.91
C GLY A 393 -11.06 19.46 9.55
N ALA A 394 -12.26 19.46 10.14
CA ALA A 394 -13.26 18.40 9.86
C ALA A 394 -14.65 18.94 9.50
N LEU A 395 -15.21 18.46 8.38
CA LEU A 395 -16.57 18.80 7.94
C LEU A 395 -17.33 17.57 7.45
N SER A 396 -18.64 17.49 7.71
CA SER A 396 -19.46 16.50 7.00
C SER A 396 -19.61 16.86 5.51
N VAL A 397 -19.77 15.87 4.64
CA VAL A 397 -20.04 16.08 3.20
C VAL A 397 -21.28 16.96 2.99
N LYS A 398 -22.28 16.84 3.85
CA LYS A 398 -23.49 17.68 3.83
C LYS A 398 -23.20 19.16 4.14
N GLN A 399 -22.27 19.43 5.04
CA GLN A 399 -21.82 20.80 5.32
C GLN A 399 -20.96 21.34 4.17
N ALA A 400 -20.04 20.53 3.65
CA ALA A 400 -19.23 20.88 2.48
C ALA A 400 -20.10 21.21 1.26
N ALA A 401 -21.14 20.41 0.99
CA ALA A 401 -22.11 20.62 -0.09
C ALA A 401 -22.81 21.98 0.02
N ARG A 402 -23.21 22.38 1.23
CA ARG A 402 -23.80 23.71 1.49
C ARG A 402 -22.81 24.84 1.27
N LEU A 403 -21.55 24.67 1.68
CA LEU A 403 -20.51 25.69 1.54
C LEU A 403 -20.21 25.98 0.07
N ILE A 404 -20.06 24.94 -0.75
CA ILE A 404 -19.74 25.10 -2.18
C ILE A 404 -20.98 25.21 -3.09
N SER A 405 -22.18 25.24 -2.49
CA SER A 405 -23.48 25.34 -3.16
C SER A 405 -23.72 24.26 -4.23
N GLU A 406 -23.40 23.01 -3.91
CA GLU A 406 -23.57 21.86 -4.81
C GLU A 406 -24.40 20.74 -4.14
N PRO A 407 -25.09 19.87 -4.93
CA PRO A 407 -25.73 18.67 -4.39
C PRO A 407 -24.71 17.68 -3.81
N GLU A 408 -25.06 16.95 -2.74
CA GLU A 408 -24.13 16.05 -2.02
C GLU A 408 -23.42 15.04 -2.95
N ASP A 409 -24.11 14.48 -3.93
CA ASP A 409 -23.52 13.52 -4.88
C ASP A 409 -22.46 14.17 -5.78
N ARG A 410 -22.70 15.41 -6.20
CA ARG A 410 -21.73 16.20 -6.98
C ARG A 410 -20.58 16.67 -6.09
N THR A 411 -20.86 17.05 -4.85
CA THR A 411 -19.83 17.40 -3.86
C THR A 411 -18.84 16.26 -3.66
N ARG A 412 -19.27 15.00 -3.57
CA ARG A 412 -18.34 13.85 -3.46
C ARG A 412 -17.37 13.75 -4.63
N LEU A 413 -17.85 13.96 -5.86
CA LEU A 413 -17.00 13.98 -7.05
C LEU A 413 -16.01 15.14 -7.01
N LEU A 414 -16.47 16.34 -6.65
CA LEU A 414 -15.63 17.53 -6.54
C LEU A 414 -14.60 17.40 -5.41
N ILE A 415 -14.91 16.72 -4.31
CA ILE A 415 -13.94 16.40 -3.25
C ILE A 415 -12.86 15.47 -3.79
N GLY A 416 -13.22 14.46 -4.59
CA GLY A 416 -12.23 13.60 -5.25
C GLY A 416 -11.28 14.38 -6.16
N GLU A 417 -11.79 15.38 -6.88
CA GLU A 417 -10.97 16.28 -7.69
C GLU A 417 -10.14 17.25 -6.83
N ALA A 418 -10.71 17.78 -5.75
CA ALA A 418 -10.01 18.64 -4.81
C ALA A 418 -8.85 17.91 -4.13
N ARG A 419 -9.05 16.64 -3.74
CA ARG A 419 -7.98 15.78 -3.22
C ARG A 419 -6.82 15.69 -4.20
N LYS A 420 -7.10 15.44 -5.49
CA LYS A 420 -6.05 15.36 -6.52
C LYS A 420 -5.27 16.67 -6.65
N LEU A 421 -5.96 17.82 -6.63
CA LEU A 421 -5.31 19.13 -6.70
C LEU A 421 -4.44 19.44 -5.48
N LEU A 422 -4.92 19.06 -4.30
CA LEU A 422 -4.26 19.34 -3.03
C LEU A 422 -3.19 18.29 -2.69
N ASP A 423 -3.08 17.22 -3.46
CA ASP A 423 -2.08 16.19 -3.27
C ASP A 423 -0.74 16.62 -3.88
N VAL A 424 0.12 17.21 -3.04
CA VAL A 424 1.51 17.53 -3.39
C VAL A 424 2.39 16.38 -2.92
N GLU A 425 3.23 15.85 -3.82
CA GLU A 425 4.18 14.77 -3.51
C GLU A 425 3.53 13.46 -2.99
N GLY A 426 2.30 13.18 -3.42
CA GLY A 426 1.54 11.98 -3.01
C GLY A 426 1.05 12.03 -1.56
N ILE A 427 1.28 13.15 -0.87
CA ILE A 427 0.88 13.36 0.52
C ILE A 427 -0.53 13.96 0.52
N SER A 428 -1.52 13.07 0.71
CA SER A 428 -2.92 13.49 0.82
C SER A 428 -3.15 14.33 2.07
N VAL A 429 -3.41 15.63 1.89
CA VAL A 429 -3.79 16.56 2.96
C VAL A 429 -5.28 16.50 3.28
N LEU A 430 -6.10 16.01 2.35
CA LEU A 430 -7.56 15.92 2.46
C LEU A 430 -8.00 14.46 2.33
N VAL A 431 -8.71 13.94 3.34
CA VAL A 431 -9.13 12.54 3.41
C VAL A 431 -10.63 12.44 3.69
N LEU A 432 -11.28 11.40 3.16
CA LEU A 432 -12.65 11.04 3.51
C LEU A 432 -12.65 9.94 4.59
N LYS A 433 -13.42 10.15 5.65
CA LYS A 433 -13.62 9.24 6.79
C LYS A 433 -15.09 8.84 6.89
N ASP A 434 -15.35 7.83 7.74
CA ASP A 434 -16.70 7.36 8.10
C ASP A 434 -17.56 6.89 6.92
N GLY A 435 -16.94 6.21 5.94
CA GLY A 435 -17.61 5.75 4.73
C GLY A 435 -18.04 6.92 3.84
N ASP A 436 -17.10 7.82 3.55
CA ASP A 436 -17.26 9.00 2.69
C ASP A 436 -18.33 9.99 3.16
N LYS A 437 -18.43 10.16 4.49
CA LYS A 437 -19.38 11.09 5.13
C LYS A 437 -18.71 12.31 5.74
N THR A 438 -17.43 12.20 6.08
CA THR A 438 -16.67 13.24 6.77
C THR A 438 -15.40 13.56 5.98
N LEU A 439 -15.15 14.83 5.69
CA LEU A 439 -13.88 15.34 5.18
C LEU A 439 -13.00 15.70 6.36
N ASP A 440 -11.72 15.37 6.25
CA ASP A 440 -10.70 15.64 7.24
C ASP A 440 -9.47 16.24 6.53
N LEU A 441 -9.08 17.44 6.94
CA LEU A 441 -7.99 18.22 6.39
C LEU A 441 -6.86 18.34 7.40
N ASN A 442 -5.67 17.89 7.01
CA ASN A 442 -4.46 18.16 7.76
C ASN A 442 -3.97 19.58 7.45
N ILE A 443 -4.40 20.54 8.27
CA ILE A 443 -4.09 21.97 8.09
C ILE A 443 -2.57 22.23 8.14
N ALA A 444 -1.84 21.60 9.07
CA ALA A 444 -0.41 21.81 9.21
C ALA A 444 0.34 21.40 7.93
N LEU A 445 -0.01 20.24 7.39
CA LEU A 445 0.60 19.70 6.17
C LEU A 445 0.19 20.47 4.92
N LEU A 446 -1.04 21.01 4.89
CA LEU A 446 -1.47 21.90 3.81
C LEU A 446 -0.66 23.20 3.80
N VAL A 447 -0.38 23.78 4.98
CA VAL A 447 0.45 24.98 5.11
C VAL A 447 1.88 24.70 4.65
N GLU A 448 2.47 23.60 5.11
CA GLU A 448 3.80 23.15 4.70
C GLU A 448 3.92 23.00 3.17
N GLN A 449 2.93 22.37 2.54
CA GLN A 449 2.98 22.08 1.10
C GLN A 449 2.76 23.29 0.19
N PHE A 450 1.95 24.26 0.61
CA PHE A 450 1.49 25.33 -0.27
C PHE A 450 1.99 26.72 0.13
N LEU A 451 2.40 26.93 1.39
CA LEU A 451 2.66 28.27 1.94
C LEU A 451 4.06 28.46 2.55
N GLU A 452 4.83 27.40 2.80
CA GLU A 452 6.17 27.52 3.42
C GLU A 452 7.31 27.86 2.43
N ASP A 453 7.06 27.77 1.11
CA ASP A 453 8.05 28.07 0.05
C ASP A 453 8.01 29.52 -0.49
N GLU A 454 7.22 30.43 0.10
CA GLU A 454 7.14 31.86 -0.33
C GLU A 454 8.06 32.82 0.47
N GLY A 455 9.18 32.31 1.02
CA GLY A 455 10.17 33.06 1.81
C GLY A 455 11.48 33.34 1.09
#